data_AF-A0AAU8FLZ4-F1
#
_entry.id   AF-A0AAU8FLZ4-F1
#
_cell.length_a   1.000
_cell.length_b   1.000
_cell.length_c   1.000
_cell.angle_alpha   90.00
_cell.angle_beta   90.00
_cell.angle_gamma   90.00
#
_symmetry.space_group_name_H-M   'P 1'
#
loop_
_entity.id
_entity.type
_entity.pdbx_description
1 polymer ?
#
loop_
_entity_poly.entity_id
_entity_poly.type
_entity_poly.pdbx_seq_one_letter_code
_entity_poly.pdbx_strand_id
1 'polypeptide(L)'
;MKTDNTVRHVTATFAHIQLMLGYVLYFNSPFIAYFRTHYKEAIKQFDFVFFGMVHITLMTIAVVVITIGSSVAKRQEHAPAKFRTMTIYYAIAFVIILAAIPWPFSPLSARPYFRTF
;
A
#
# COMPACT_ATOMS: atom_id res chain seq x y z
N MET A 1 2.53 -3.24 -27.38
CA MET A 1 3.97 -3.03 -27.70
C MET A 1 4.83 -3.52 -26.54
N LYS A 2 6.13 -3.79 -26.73
CA LYS A 2 7.03 -4.33 -25.67
C LYS A 2 7.02 -3.48 -24.39
N THR A 3 6.87 -2.16 -24.53
CA THR A 3 6.77 -1.16 -23.46
C THR A 3 5.67 -1.46 -22.44
N ASP A 4 4.46 -1.81 -22.87
CA ASP A 4 3.32 -2.05 -21.97
C ASP A 4 3.57 -3.23 -21.03
N ASN A 5 4.29 -4.23 -21.53
CA ASN A 5 4.66 -5.40 -20.74
C ASN A 5 5.74 -5.03 -19.71
N THR A 6 6.74 -4.25 -20.12
CA THR A 6 7.79 -3.73 -19.24
C THR A 6 7.21 -2.90 -18.10
N VAL A 7 6.35 -1.92 -18.41
CA VAL A 7 5.72 -1.05 -17.40
C VAL A 7 4.96 -1.89 -16.37
N ARG A 8 4.15 -2.86 -16.83
CA ARG A 8 3.38 -3.73 -15.94
C ARG A 8 4.27 -4.52 -14.98
N HIS A 9 5.33 -5.14 -15.50
CA HIS A 9 6.26 -5.92 -14.68
C HIS A 9 7.02 -5.04 -13.69
N VAL A 10 7.55 -3.90 -14.16
CA VAL A 10 8.31 -2.97 -13.34
C VAL A 10 7.44 -2.42 -12.19
N THR A 11 6.22 -1.96 -12.47
CA THR A 11 5.31 -1.47 -11.42
C THR A 11 5.01 -2.55 -10.38
N ALA A 12 4.73 -3.79 -10.82
CA ALA A 12 4.48 -4.88 -9.89
C ALA A 12 5.73 -5.18 -9.04
N THR A 13 6.92 -5.25 -9.64
CA THR A 13 8.17 -5.48 -8.90
C THR A 13 8.43 -4.39 -7.87
N PHE A 14 8.31 -3.11 -8.26
CA PHE A 14 8.46 -1.99 -7.32
C PHE A 14 7.46 -2.06 -6.17
N ALA A 15 6.19 -2.38 -6.45
CA ALA A 15 5.17 -2.51 -5.42
C ALA A 15 5.48 -3.64 -4.42
N HIS A 16 5.99 -4.78 -4.90
CA HIS A 16 6.41 -5.88 -4.03
C HIS A 16 7.65 -5.52 -3.21
N ILE A 17 8.65 -4.88 -3.81
CA ILE A 17 9.84 -4.40 -3.08
C ILE A 17 9.42 -3.42 -1.98
N GLN A 18 8.55 -2.46 -2.30
CA GLN A 18 8.03 -1.49 -1.34
C GLN A 18 7.30 -2.19 -0.17
N LEU A 19 6.49 -3.21 -0.45
CA LEU A 19 5.80 -3.99 0.59
C LEU A 19 6.77 -4.80 1.44
N MET A 20 7.80 -5.42 0.83
CA MET A 20 8.84 -6.15 1.57
C MET A 20 9.60 -5.22 2.52
N LEU A 21 10.00 -4.04 2.04
CA LEU A 21 10.62 -3.01 2.89
C LEU A 21 9.67 -2.57 4.02
N GLY A 22 8.39 -2.38 3.71
CA GLY A 22 7.35 -2.07 4.69
C GLY A 22 7.21 -3.14 5.76
N TYR A 23 7.25 -4.43 5.40
CA TYR A 23 7.24 -5.54 6.36
C TYR A 23 8.49 -5.56 7.22
N VAL A 24 9.68 -5.37 6.64
CA VAL A 24 10.93 -5.29 7.40
C VAL A 24 10.86 -4.16 8.44
N LEU A 25 10.33 -3.00 8.07
CA LEU A 25 10.09 -1.89 9.00
C LEU A 25 9.04 -2.24 10.06
N TYR A 26 7.94 -2.88 9.67
CA TYR A 26 6.86 -3.26 10.59
C TYR A 26 7.34 -4.23 11.69
N PHE A 27 8.20 -5.19 11.35
CA PHE A 27 8.72 -6.15 12.33
C PHE A 27 9.81 -5.57 13.23
N ASN A 28 10.67 -4.71 12.69
CA ASN A 28 11.79 -4.10 13.43
C ASN A 28 11.44 -2.80 14.18
N SER A 29 10.28 -2.20 13.91
CA SER A 29 9.93 -0.90 14.47
C SER A 29 9.60 -1.01 15.97
N PRO A 30 10.27 -0.21 16.85
CA PRO A 30 9.94 -0.16 18.26
C PRO A 30 8.51 0.35 18.51
N PHE A 31 7.97 1.14 17.58
CA PHE A 31 6.58 1.63 17.63
C PHE A 31 5.57 0.47 17.52
N ILE A 32 5.81 -0.47 16.61
CA ILE A 32 4.94 -1.66 16.43
C ILE A 32 5.20 -2.67 17.56
N ALA A 33 6.44 -2.78 18.05
CA ALA A 33 6.75 -3.60 19.22
C ALA A 33 5.99 -3.11 20.47
N TYR A 34 5.89 -1.80 20.68
CA TYR A 34 5.07 -1.20 21.74
C TYR A 34 3.58 -1.50 21.55
N PHE A 35 3.06 -1.35 20.33
CA PHE A 35 1.66 -1.72 20.00
C PHE A 35 1.32 -3.16 20.37
N ARG A 36 2.21 -4.12 20.07
CA ARG A 36 1.99 -5.54 20.38
C ARG A 36 2.04 -5.85 21.87
N THR A 37 2.95 -5.21 22.60
CA THR A 37 3.13 -5.45 24.04
C THR A 37 2.09 -4.74 24.90
N HIS A 38 1.67 -3.54 24.51
CA HIS A 38 0.71 -2.69 25.24
C HIS A 38 -0.62 -2.56 24.49
N TYR A 39 -1.10 -3.66 23.90
CA TYR A 39 -2.25 -3.65 22.99
C TYR A 39 -3.48 -2.92 23.57
N LYS A 40 -3.86 -3.16 24.83
CA LYS A 40 -5.03 -2.54 25.48
C LYS A 40 -4.96 -1.01 25.58
N GLU A 41 -3.76 -0.45 25.67
CA GLU A 41 -3.55 0.99 25.73
C GLU A 41 -3.38 1.55 24.32
N ALA A 42 -2.63 0.84 23.49
CA ALA A 42 -2.30 1.27 22.14
C ALA A 42 -3.53 1.27 21.21
N ILE A 43 -4.53 0.40 21.42
CA ILE A 43 -5.81 0.49 20.67
C ILE A 43 -6.61 1.76 20.96
N LYS A 44 -6.36 2.42 22.09
CA LYS A 44 -7.03 3.69 22.43
C LYS A 44 -6.43 4.88 21.67
N GLN A 45 -5.27 4.69 21.05
CA GLN A 45 -4.56 5.70 20.29
C GLN A 45 -4.61 5.36 18.80
N PHE A 46 -5.28 6.22 18.02
CA PHE A 46 -5.51 5.97 16.60
C PHE A 46 -4.23 5.79 15.78
N ASP A 47 -3.15 6.49 16.11
CA ASP A 47 -1.86 6.33 15.44
C ASP A 47 -1.33 4.89 15.49
N PHE A 48 -1.43 4.27 16.66
CA PHE A 48 -0.95 2.90 16.87
C PHE A 48 -1.82 1.88 16.11
N VAL A 49 -3.14 2.07 16.11
CA VAL A 49 -4.07 1.23 15.32
C VAL A 49 -3.82 1.40 13.82
N PHE A 50 -3.58 2.63 13.38
CA PHE A 50 -3.34 2.93 11.97
C PHE A 50 -2.09 2.21 11.47
N PHE A 51 -0.91 2.44 12.07
CA PHE A 51 0.33 1.79 11.59
C PHE A 51 0.40 0.30 11.94
N GLY A 52 -0.16 -0.10 13.09
CA GLY A 52 -0.15 -1.46 13.60
C GLY A 52 -1.09 -2.41 12.85
N MET A 53 -2.14 -1.89 12.21
CA MET A 53 -3.17 -2.73 11.60
C MET A 53 -3.62 -2.19 10.24
N VAL A 54 -4.13 -0.96 10.19
CA VAL A 54 -4.78 -0.43 8.99
C VAL A 54 -3.81 -0.25 7.83
N HIS A 55 -2.67 0.41 8.06
CA HIS A 55 -1.66 0.74 7.06
C HIS A 55 -1.09 -0.51 6.39
N ILE A 56 -0.63 -1.49 7.18
CA ILE A 56 -0.02 -2.71 6.65
C ILE A 56 -1.05 -3.55 5.87
N THR A 57 -2.30 -3.60 6.34
CA THR A 57 -3.39 -4.27 5.64
C THR A 57 -3.72 -3.59 4.32
N LEU A 58 -3.89 -2.26 4.29
CA LEU A 58 -4.18 -1.52 3.05
C LEU A 58 -3.04 -1.64 2.04
N MET A 59 -1.78 -1.55 2.46
CA MET A 59 -0.63 -1.72 1.56
C MET A 59 -0.58 -3.14 0.97
N THR A 60 -0.90 -4.16 1.77
CA THR A 60 -0.98 -5.55 1.28
C THR A 60 -2.10 -5.71 0.25
N ILE A 61 -3.29 -5.16 0.53
CA ILE A 61 -4.42 -5.20 -0.40
C ILE A 61 -4.07 -4.48 -1.71
N ALA A 62 -3.44 -3.30 -1.64
CA ALA A 62 -3.03 -2.56 -2.83
C ALA A 62 -2.10 -3.39 -3.74
N VAL A 63 -1.12 -4.09 -3.16
CA VAL A 63 -0.20 -4.93 -3.93
C VAL A 63 -0.92 -6.14 -4.52
N VAL A 64 -1.83 -6.77 -3.78
CA VAL A 64 -2.67 -7.85 -4.32
C VAL A 64 -3.49 -7.37 -5.51
N VAL A 65 -4.10 -6.18 -5.44
CA VAL A 65 -4.85 -5.57 -6.54
C VAL A 65 -3.95 -5.31 -7.76
N ILE A 66 -2.71 -4.82 -7.56
CA ILE A 66 -1.73 -4.63 -8.64
C ILE A 66 -1.40 -5.98 -9.29
N THR A 67 -1.19 -7.03 -8.51
CA THR A 67 -0.84 -8.38 -9.00
C THR A 67 -2.00 -9.00 -9.79
N ILE A 68 -3.23 -8.87 -9.29
CA ILE A 68 -4.44 -9.32 -10.00
C ILE A 68 -4.60 -8.54 -11.30
N GLY A 69 -4.56 -7.21 -11.25
CA GLY A 69 -4.68 -6.35 -12.43
C GLY A 69 -3.64 -6.66 -13.49
N SER A 70 -2.40 -6.92 -13.08
CA SER A 70 -1.31 -7.33 -13.96
C SER A 70 -1.59 -8.70 -14.63
N SER A 71 -2.09 -9.65 -13.84
CA SER A 71 -2.44 -11.00 -14.31
C SER A 71 -3.64 -11.00 -15.26
N VAL A 72 -4.67 -10.22 -14.97
CA VAL A 72 -5.85 -10.07 -15.84
C VAL A 72 -5.46 -9.37 -17.14
N ALA A 73 -4.69 -8.28 -17.08
CA ALA A 73 -4.21 -7.57 -18.27
C ALA A 73 -3.30 -8.45 -19.17
N LYS A 74 -2.63 -9.48 -18.60
CA LYS A 74 -1.87 -10.45 -19.39
C LYS A 74 -2.74 -11.40 -20.21
N ARG A 75 -3.97 -11.68 -19.76
CA ARG A 75 -4.92 -12.60 -20.39
C ARG A 75 -5.77 -11.94 -21.48
N GLN A 76 -5.73 -10.61 -21.62
CA GLN A 76 -6.48 -9.87 -22.62
C GLN A 76 -5.79 -9.92 -23.98
N GLU A 77 -6.51 -10.33 -25.02
CA GLU A 77 -6.00 -10.44 -26.39
C GLU A 77 -6.02 -9.10 -27.14
N HIS A 78 -7.01 -8.26 -26.86
CA HIS A 78 -7.15 -6.94 -27.48
C HIS A 78 -6.36 -5.87 -26.73
N ALA A 79 -5.48 -5.15 -27.43
CA ALA A 79 -4.65 -4.09 -26.85
C ALA A 79 -5.45 -3.00 -26.11
N PRO A 80 -6.58 -2.47 -26.62
CA PRO A 80 -7.37 -1.46 -25.89
C PRO A 80 -7.96 -1.99 -24.58
N ALA A 81 -8.44 -3.23 -24.58
CA ALA A 81 -9.00 -3.88 -23.39
C ALA A 81 -7.92 -4.12 -22.32
N LYS A 82 -6.70 -4.47 -22.75
CA LYS A 82 -5.53 -4.62 -21.87
C LYS A 82 -5.17 -3.32 -21.15
N PHE A 83 -5.08 -2.20 -21.88
CA PHE A 83 -4.78 -0.90 -21.28
C PHE A 83 -5.86 -0.46 -20.30
N ARG A 84 -7.14 -0.54 -20.71
CA ARG A 84 -8.26 -0.16 -19.85
C ARG A 84 -8.27 -0.96 -18.55
N THR A 85 -8.05 -2.27 -18.63
CA THR A 85 -7.93 -3.13 -17.44
C THR A 85 -6.80 -2.66 -16.55
N MET A 86 -5.61 -2.46 -17.11
CA MET A 86 -4.44 -2.03 -16.34
C MET A 86 -4.67 -0.68 -15.64
N THR A 87 -5.23 0.31 -16.34
CA THR A 87 -5.55 1.62 -15.77
C THR A 87 -6.53 1.53 -14.61
N ILE A 88 -7.60 0.74 -14.72
CA ILE A 88 -8.61 0.60 -13.66
C ILE A 88 -7.99 -0.03 -12.41
N TYR A 89 -7.32 -1.18 -12.53
CA TYR A 89 -6.74 -1.85 -11.38
C TYR A 89 -5.63 -1.02 -10.72
N TYR A 90 -4.79 -0.36 -11.53
CA TYR A 90 -3.70 0.45 -11.00
C TYR A 90 -4.22 1.74 -10.36
N ALA A 91 -5.29 2.34 -10.90
CA ALA A 91 -5.96 3.47 -10.28
C ALA A 91 -6.60 3.09 -8.93
N ILE A 92 -7.26 1.92 -8.84
CA ILE A 92 -7.82 1.43 -7.58
C ILE A 92 -6.70 1.22 -6.55
N ALA A 93 -5.61 0.54 -6.94
CA ALA A 93 -4.47 0.34 -6.05
C ALA A 93 -3.84 1.68 -5.61
N PHE A 94 -3.74 2.65 -6.52
CA PHE A 94 -3.22 3.98 -6.22
C PHE A 94 -4.09 4.71 -5.18
N VAL A 95 -5.42 4.64 -5.30
CA VAL A 95 -6.34 5.21 -4.30
C VAL A 95 -6.17 4.53 -2.94
N ILE A 96 -6.00 3.21 -2.90
CA ILE A 96 -5.76 2.47 -1.65
C ILE A 96 -4.44 2.92 -1.00
N ILE A 97 -3.37 3.06 -1.79
CA ILE A 97 -2.07 3.54 -1.31
C ILE A 97 -2.20 4.96 -0.75
N LEU A 98 -2.90 5.85 -1.45
CA LEU A 98 -3.17 7.21 -0.94
C LEU A 98 -3.95 7.18 0.37
N ALA A 99 -4.96 6.32 0.51
CA ALA A 99 -5.69 6.18 1.77
C ALA A 99 -4.83 5.63 2.92
N ALA A 100 -3.79 4.85 2.59
CA ALA A 100 -2.84 4.31 3.56
C ALA A 100 -1.73 5.29 3.96
N ILE A 101 -1.64 6.47 3.32
CA ILE A 101 -0.73 7.54 3.76
C ILE A 101 -1.35 8.26 4.96
N PRO A 102 -0.59 8.46 6.04
CA PRO A 102 -1.09 9.12 7.24
C PRO A 102 -1.22 10.64 7.01
N TRP A 103 -2.32 11.08 6.42
CA TRP A 103 -2.54 12.49 6.12
C TRP A 103 -2.82 13.30 7.39
N PRO A 104 -2.18 14.46 7.58
CA PRO A 104 -2.45 15.37 8.72
C PRO A 104 -3.90 15.84 8.82
N PHE A 105 -4.62 15.92 7.69
CA PHE A 105 -6.03 16.30 7.64
C PHE A 105 -6.98 15.10 7.78
N SER A 106 -6.46 13.87 7.81
CA SER A 106 -7.28 12.68 8.00
C SER A 106 -7.58 12.49 9.49
N PRO A 107 -8.84 12.24 9.87
CA PRO A 107 -9.21 11.93 11.26
C PRO A 107 -8.56 10.63 11.78
N LEU A 108 -7.91 9.85 10.90
CA LEU A 108 -7.30 8.56 11.21
C LEU A 108 -5.85 8.67 11.69
N SER A 109 -5.13 9.76 11.36
CA SER A 109 -3.72 9.94 11.73
C SER A 109 -3.31 11.41 11.62
N ALA A 110 -3.53 12.20 12.67
CA ALA A 110 -3.19 13.62 12.68
C ALA A 110 -1.67 13.84 12.93
N ARG A 111 -0.82 13.34 12.01
CA ARG A 111 0.62 13.57 12.10
C ARG A 111 1.00 14.94 11.52
N PRO A 112 1.75 15.79 12.25
CA PRO A 112 2.18 17.10 11.74
C PRO A 112 2.97 16.97 10.44
N TYR A 113 2.79 17.91 9.49
CA TYR A 113 3.52 17.95 8.22
C TYR A 113 5.05 18.05 8.41
N PHE A 114 5.48 18.67 9.51
CA PHE A 114 6.89 18.83 9.87
C PHE A 114 7.11 18.36 11.31
N ARG A 115 8.09 17.49 11.51
CA ARG A 115 8.68 17.21 12.83
C ARG A 115 10.03 17.90 12.86
N THR A 116 10.13 19.01 13.59
CA THR A 116 11.43 19.57 13.97
C THR A 116 12.05 18.62 15.01
N PHE A 117 13.29 18.20 14.76
CA PHE A 117 14.08 17.38 15.67
C PHE A 117 14.57 18.21 16.87
#